data_AF-A0A1B3SM64-F1
#
_entry.id   AF-A0A1B3SM64-F1
#
_cell.length_a   1.000
_cell.length_b   1.000
_cell.length_c   1.000
_cell.angle_alpha   90.00
_cell.angle_beta   90.00
_cell.angle_gamma   90.00
#
_symmetry.space_group_name_H-M   'P 1'
#
loop_
_entity.id
_entity.type
_entity.pdbx_description
1 polymer ?
#
loop_
_entity_poly.entity_id
_entity_poly.type
_entity_poly.pdbx_seq_one_letter_code
_entity_poly.pdbx_strand_id
1 'polypeptide(L)'
;MFKMGKKSREFKFLVIPGIVMIGISTILFIVSSFYDWDIHTWFAKGMDYFPVKLWVVFMDEFGNFQFMCLAFILIGVIWESYVYFKFKYGKKDFFRNHEWVVNIYYAIGIFLWVVVTAFTLYSKATEDTGFGPGNDFQTFESSYWRVGIVAIVKLIELAVMLTGSWYLRFKFSKREDILDNEYWMDAIKGLSYIVFLYLVIGALKTIFGRPFLYSNVFEDMLKEAEKKGWTYNPKERYWGTGPDGKTNATYREWWEINHFLDNIKYWLDFNSVKVDNDGYWNRDFPSGHVMSTFCVMSIMFLFVGPSKNRKLTNKKLGFIYFWLIIVLFSMKTSLMVGRTHWLSDLEFSNVVAVLFIPMVNYFGNKNVRYLINRYKAKRDMPVNGYVVENKKSFDLYVKCKNYDIKICSFRYGKNKDQKIEKKLSQYKINKV
;
A
#
# COMPACT_ATOMS: atom_id res chain seq x y z
N MET A 1 -8.65 -10.83 -15.51
CA MET A 1 -7.88 -10.10 -16.54
C MET A 1 -8.81 -9.03 -17.08
N PHE A 2 -8.38 -7.76 -17.21
CA PHE A 2 -9.19 -6.77 -17.93
C PHE A 2 -9.59 -7.40 -19.28
N LYS A 3 -10.85 -7.29 -19.72
CA LYS A 3 -11.18 -7.61 -21.12
C LYS A 3 -10.48 -6.54 -21.96
N MET A 4 -9.21 -6.78 -22.31
CA MET A 4 -8.36 -5.86 -23.05
C MET A 4 -8.68 -5.96 -24.54
N GLY A 5 -9.90 -5.60 -24.90
CA GLY A 5 -10.14 -5.15 -26.27
C GLY A 5 -9.62 -3.73 -26.37
N LYS A 6 -8.92 -3.38 -27.48
CA LYS A 6 -8.41 -2.01 -27.75
C LYS A 6 -9.48 -0.90 -27.62
N LYS A 7 -10.76 -1.26 -27.57
CA LYS A 7 -11.93 -0.36 -27.47
C LYS A 7 -12.52 -0.18 -26.05
N SER A 8 -12.11 -0.96 -25.04
CA SER A 8 -12.73 -0.86 -23.70
C SER A 8 -12.35 0.44 -22.98
N ARG A 9 -13.24 0.93 -22.12
CA ARG A 9 -13.02 2.18 -21.37
C ARG A 9 -11.84 2.02 -20.39
N GLU A 10 -11.73 0.86 -19.77
CA GLU A 10 -10.63 0.48 -18.89
C GLU A 10 -9.30 0.49 -19.65
N PHE A 11 -9.27 -0.05 -20.87
CA PHE A 11 -8.07 -0.03 -21.69
C PHE A 11 -7.63 1.40 -22.00
N LYS A 12 -8.57 2.25 -22.46
CA LYS A 12 -8.28 3.65 -22.82
C LYS A 12 -7.86 4.52 -21.62
N PHE A 13 -8.51 4.36 -20.48
CA PHE A 13 -8.37 5.31 -19.36
C PHE A 13 -7.59 4.78 -18.16
N LEU A 14 -7.17 3.51 -18.15
CA LEU A 14 -6.34 2.94 -17.09
C LEU A 14 -5.08 2.27 -17.65
N VAL A 15 -5.22 1.44 -18.69
CA VAL A 15 -4.07 0.70 -19.24
C VAL A 15 -3.13 1.63 -20.01
N ILE A 16 -3.63 2.42 -20.97
CA ILE A 16 -2.79 3.35 -21.73
C ILE A 16 -2.09 4.36 -20.80
N PRO A 17 -2.78 5.07 -19.88
CA PRO A 17 -2.12 5.96 -18.93
C PRO A 17 -1.11 5.24 -18.03
N GLY A 18 -1.40 4.01 -17.61
CA GLY A 18 -0.44 3.21 -16.84
C GLY A 18 0.84 2.91 -17.63
N ILE A 19 0.72 2.58 -18.92
CA ILE A 19 1.88 2.37 -19.81
C ILE A 19 2.66 3.67 -20.01
N VAL A 20 1.97 4.79 -20.26
CA VAL A 20 2.61 6.10 -20.39
C VAL A 20 3.36 6.48 -19.12
N MET A 21 2.75 6.26 -17.96
CA MET A 21 3.37 6.54 -16.66
C MET A 21 4.61 5.67 -16.43
N ILE A 22 4.56 4.36 -16.76
CA ILE A 22 5.76 3.51 -16.72
C ILE A 22 6.84 4.06 -17.65
N GLY A 23 6.50 4.41 -18.89
CA GLY A 23 7.45 4.95 -19.86
C GLY A 23 8.15 6.22 -19.37
N ILE A 24 7.38 7.19 -18.87
CA ILE A 24 7.91 8.43 -18.29
C ILE A 24 8.79 8.13 -17.07
N SER A 25 8.30 7.31 -16.14
CA SER A 25 9.07 6.96 -14.94
C SER A 25 10.34 6.21 -15.24
N THR A 26 10.35 5.30 -16.22
CA THR A 26 11.58 4.61 -16.63
C THR A 26 12.59 5.59 -17.23
N ILE A 27 12.15 6.54 -18.07
CA ILE A 27 13.05 7.58 -18.61
C ILE A 27 13.62 8.44 -17.47
N LEU A 28 12.76 8.94 -16.57
CA LEU A 28 13.19 9.76 -15.45
C LEU A 28 14.13 8.99 -14.50
N PHE A 29 13.85 7.72 -14.23
CA PHE A 29 14.72 6.83 -13.44
C PHE A 29 16.10 6.68 -14.07
N ILE A 30 16.19 6.48 -15.39
CA ILE A 30 17.47 6.38 -16.10
C ILE A 30 18.23 7.70 -16.02
N VAL A 31 17.57 8.83 -16.31
CA VAL A 31 18.20 10.16 -16.25
C VAL A 31 18.69 10.44 -14.83
N SER A 32 17.85 10.22 -13.82
CA SER A 32 18.19 10.52 -12.44
C SER A 32 19.28 9.60 -11.89
N SER A 33 19.44 8.39 -12.43
CA SER A 33 20.57 7.52 -12.10
C SER A 33 21.95 8.13 -12.40
N PHE A 34 22.03 9.19 -13.23
CA PHE A 34 23.28 9.89 -13.53
C PHE A 34 23.33 11.32 -12.93
N TYR A 35 22.17 11.90 -12.61
CA TYR A 35 22.04 13.31 -12.21
C TYR A 35 21.29 13.48 -10.88
N ASP A 36 21.16 12.43 -10.07
CA ASP A 36 20.37 12.44 -8.82
C ASP A 36 20.81 13.60 -7.91
N TRP A 37 22.12 13.82 -7.76
CA TRP A 37 22.68 14.90 -6.95
C TRP A 37 22.28 16.29 -7.45
N ASP A 38 22.50 16.59 -8.73
CA ASP A 38 22.22 17.90 -9.32
C ASP A 38 20.72 18.23 -9.29
N ILE A 39 19.89 17.24 -9.64
CA ILE A 39 18.43 17.37 -9.60
C ILE A 39 17.99 17.71 -8.17
N HIS A 40 18.45 16.93 -7.21
CA HIS A 40 17.96 17.03 -5.86
C HIS A 40 18.48 18.30 -5.15
N THR A 41 19.73 18.71 -5.36
CA THR A 41 20.25 19.99 -4.85
C THR A 41 19.51 21.20 -5.43
N TRP A 42 19.03 21.11 -6.68
CA TRP A 42 18.15 22.13 -7.26
C TRP A 42 16.78 22.18 -6.56
N PHE A 43 16.13 21.03 -6.36
CA PHE A 43 14.82 20.97 -5.68
C PHE A 43 14.90 21.38 -4.20
N ALA A 44 16.00 21.06 -3.51
CA ALA A 44 16.18 21.36 -2.09
C ALA A 44 16.08 22.87 -1.76
N LYS A 45 16.39 23.75 -2.73
CA LYS A 45 16.20 25.21 -2.60
C LYS A 45 14.77 25.62 -2.30
N GLY A 46 13.79 24.77 -2.64
CA GLY A 46 12.39 25.01 -2.27
C GLY A 46 12.17 25.12 -0.77
N MET A 47 13.02 24.50 0.05
CA MET A 47 12.95 24.58 1.52
C MET A 47 13.28 25.96 2.08
N ASP A 48 13.81 26.89 1.29
CA ASP A 48 14.04 28.27 1.74
C ASP A 48 12.71 29.03 1.98
N TYR A 49 11.61 28.54 1.40
CA TYR A 49 10.30 29.19 1.45
C TYR A 49 9.39 28.54 2.50
N PHE A 50 8.95 29.31 3.49
CA PHE A 50 8.10 28.81 4.58
C PHE A 50 6.80 28.10 4.12
N PRO A 51 6.03 28.59 3.14
CA PRO A 51 4.85 27.87 2.65
C PRO A 51 5.19 26.49 2.06
N VAL A 52 6.36 26.37 1.42
CA VAL A 52 6.84 25.10 0.86
C VAL A 52 7.22 24.15 1.97
N LYS A 53 7.86 24.62 3.06
CA LYS A 53 8.12 23.80 4.26
C LYS A 53 6.84 23.19 4.83
N LEU A 54 5.77 23.99 4.98
CA LEU A 54 4.47 23.50 5.48
C LEU A 54 3.88 22.43 4.56
N TRP A 55 3.94 22.63 3.24
CA TRP A 55 3.47 21.66 2.26
C TRP A 55 4.29 20.36 2.28
N VAL A 56 5.62 20.46 2.42
CA VAL A 56 6.50 19.30 2.56
C VAL A 56 6.14 18.48 3.79
N VAL A 57 5.99 19.13 4.95
CA VAL A 57 5.58 18.46 6.19
C VAL A 57 4.20 17.83 6.05
N PHE A 58 3.26 18.52 5.40
CA PHE A 58 1.93 17.95 5.14
C PHE A 58 2.02 16.66 4.33
N MET A 59 2.78 16.67 3.24
CA MET A 59 2.89 15.49 2.39
C MET A 59 3.70 14.36 3.03
N ASP A 60 4.74 14.68 3.80
CA ASP A 60 5.49 13.69 4.57
C ASP A 60 4.57 12.95 5.56
N GLU A 61 3.82 13.69 6.36
CA GLU A 61 2.90 13.11 7.36
C GLU A 61 1.70 12.40 6.71
N PHE A 62 1.16 12.95 5.62
CA PHE A 62 0.07 12.34 4.86
C PHE A 62 0.53 11.01 4.21
N GLY A 63 1.76 10.97 3.70
CA GLY A 63 2.33 9.79 3.06
C GLY A 63 2.50 8.60 3.98
N ASN A 64 2.76 8.83 5.27
CA ASN A 64 3.03 7.79 6.26
C ASN A 64 1.80 6.91 6.59
N PHE A 65 0.60 7.50 6.61
CA PHE A 65 -0.56 6.84 7.23
C PHE A 65 -1.76 6.64 6.30
N GLN A 66 -1.80 7.32 5.14
CA GLN A 66 -2.95 7.32 4.23
C GLN A 66 -3.45 5.92 3.83
N PHE A 67 -2.55 4.92 3.71
CA PHE A 67 -2.93 3.57 3.32
C PHE A 67 -3.72 2.82 4.41
N MET A 68 -3.55 3.18 5.69
CA MET A 68 -4.24 2.53 6.82
C MET A 68 -5.75 2.76 6.74
N CYS A 69 -6.16 3.98 6.40
CA CYS A 69 -7.58 4.32 6.17
C CYS A 69 -8.19 3.45 5.07
N LEU A 70 -7.44 3.21 3.99
CA LEU A 70 -7.92 2.34 2.94
C LEU A 70 -7.94 0.87 3.38
N ALA A 71 -6.91 0.38 4.05
CA ALA A 71 -6.88 -0.98 4.56
C ALA A 71 -8.10 -1.27 5.45
N PHE A 72 -8.46 -0.31 6.32
CA PHE A 72 -9.70 -0.32 7.08
C PHE A 72 -10.93 -0.44 6.17
N ILE A 73 -11.09 0.43 5.16
CA ILE A 73 -12.23 0.33 4.22
C ILE A 73 -12.28 -1.03 3.50
N LEU A 74 -11.15 -1.57 3.04
CA LEU A 74 -11.08 -2.85 2.34
C LEU A 74 -11.45 -4.02 3.26
N ILE A 75 -10.98 -4.02 4.51
CA ILE A 75 -11.39 -5.00 5.51
C ILE A 75 -12.88 -4.87 5.81
N GLY A 76 -13.40 -3.64 5.91
CA GLY A 76 -14.83 -3.38 6.06
C GLY A 76 -15.68 -3.94 4.91
N VAL A 77 -15.21 -3.85 3.66
CA VAL A 77 -15.88 -4.48 2.51
C VAL A 77 -15.93 -6.01 2.67
N ILE A 78 -14.85 -6.63 3.15
CA ILE A 78 -14.81 -8.08 3.41
C ILE A 78 -15.78 -8.43 4.54
N TRP A 79 -15.78 -7.65 5.62
CA TRP A 79 -16.64 -7.84 6.78
C TRP A 79 -18.12 -7.73 6.42
N GLU A 80 -18.54 -6.67 5.74
CA GLU A 80 -19.94 -6.49 5.31
C GLU A 80 -20.37 -7.58 4.32
N SER A 81 -19.48 -8.00 3.41
CA SER A 81 -19.75 -9.11 2.49
C SER A 81 -19.95 -10.43 3.25
N TYR A 82 -19.16 -10.66 4.30
CA TYR A 82 -19.28 -11.86 5.14
C TYR A 82 -20.57 -11.84 5.96
N VAL A 83 -20.91 -10.71 6.56
CA VAL A 83 -22.16 -10.52 7.31
C VAL A 83 -23.36 -10.73 6.38
N TYR A 84 -23.37 -10.12 5.20
CA TYR A 84 -24.42 -10.31 4.20
C TYR A 84 -24.56 -11.79 3.80
N PHE A 85 -23.43 -12.50 3.59
CA PHE A 85 -23.44 -13.94 3.33
C PHE A 85 -24.10 -14.74 4.47
N LYS A 86 -23.81 -14.38 5.73
CA LYS A 86 -24.43 -15.02 6.89
C LYS A 86 -25.92 -14.71 7.01
N PHE A 87 -26.36 -13.50 6.67
CA PHE A 87 -27.78 -13.19 6.62
C PHE A 87 -28.55 -13.95 5.56
N LYS A 88 -27.94 -14.21 4.39
CA LYS A 88 -28.63 -14.87 3.28
C LYS A 88 -28.58 -16.40 3.35
N TYR A 89 -27.48 -16.97 3.84
CA TYR A 89 -27.21 -18.42 3.78
C TYR A 89 -26.83 -19.05 5.12
N GLY A 90 -26.79 -18.28 6.22
CA GLY A 90 -26.43 -18.79 7.53
C GLY A 90 -27.51 -19.72 8.09
N LYS A 91 -27.08 -20.85 8.66
CA LYS A 91 -27.97 -21.80 9.37
C LYS A 91 -28.42 -21.33 10.75
N LYS A 92 -27.77 -20.30 11.31
CA LYS A 92 -28.02 -19.75 12.64
C LYS A 92 -28.23 -18.23 12.53
N ASP A 93 -29.28 -17.73 13.16
CA ASP A 93 -29.65 -16.31 13.17
C ASP A 93 -28.76 -15.45 14.08
N PHE A 94 -27.53 -15.88 14.44
CA PHE A 94 -26.67 -15.13 15.37
C PHE A 94 -26.51 -13.66 14.97
N PHE A 95 -26.12 -13.41 13.72
CA PHE A 95 -25.95 -12.04 13.23
C PHE A 95 -27.28 -11.28 13.13
N ARG A 96 -28.40 -11.99 12.84
CA ARG A 96 -29.73 -11.34 12.72
C ARG A 96 -30.22 -10.90 14.09
N ASN A 97 -29.93 -11.71 15.11
CA ASN A 97 -30.32 -11.46 16.48
C ASN A 97 -29.33 -10.53 17.22
N HIS A 98 -28.11 -10.36 16.68
CA HIS A 98 -27.04 -9.55 17.29
C HIS A 98 -26.44 -8.58 16.27
N GLU A 99 -27.27 -7.70 15.70
CA GLU A 99 -26.84 -6.73 14.68
C GLU A 99 -25.70 -5.83 15.19
N TRP A 100 -25.66 -5.56 16.50
CA TRP A 100 -24.59 -4.80 17.16
C TRP A 100 -23.19 -5.37 16.90
N VAL A 101 -23.05 -6.68 16.67
CA VAL A 101 -21.77 -7.32 16.36
C VAL A 101 -21.16 -6.77 15.08
N VAL A 102 -21.98 -6.34 14.12
CA VAL A 102 -21.50 -5.74 12.88
C VAL A 102 -20.84 -4.39 13.15
N ASN A 103 -21.36 -3.64 14.13
CA ASN A 103 -20.87 -2.32 14.51
C ASN A 103 -19.57 -2.37 15.33
N ILE A 104 -19.29 -3.50 16.02
CA ILE A 104 -18.05 -3.68 16.80
C ILE A 104 -16.82 -3.40 15.94
N TYR A 105 -16.80 -3.91 14.71
CA TYR A 105 -15.66 -3.71 13.80
C TYR A 105 -15.34 -2.22 13.60
N TYR A 106 -16.36 -1.42 13.32
CA TYR A 106 -16.19 0.02 13.11
C TYR A 106 -15.84 0.74 14.41
N ALA A 107 -16.51 0.38 15.52
CA ALA A 107 -16.25 0.98 16.82
C ALA A 107 -14.80 0.73 17.28
N ILE A 108 -14.31 -0.52 17.19
CA ILE A 108 -12.93 -0.87 17.52
C ILE A 108 -11.95 -0.15 16.59
N GLY A 109 -12.20 -0.16 15.26
CA GLY A 109 -11.31 0.49 14.31
C GLY A 109 -11.17 2.00 14.55
N ILE A 110 -12.28 2.69 14.81
CA ILE A 110 -12.28 4.13 15.12
C ILE A 110 -11.62 4.38 16.49
N PHE A 111 -11.91 3.57 17.50
CA PHE A 111 -11.30 3.69 18.82
C PHE A 111 -9.78 3.53 18.74
N LEU A 112 -9.29 2.47 18.09
CA LEU A 112 -7.85 2.26 17.87
C LEU A 112 -7.22 3.42 17.12
N TRP A 113 -7.91 3.96 16.11
CA TRP A 113 -7.43 5.11 15.36
C TRP A 113 -7.27 6.36 16.24
N VAL A 114 -8.24 6.65 17.11
CA VAL A 114 -8.17 7.77 18.06
C VAL A 114 -7.01 7.58 19.04
N VAL A 115 -6.82 6.36 19.56
CA VAL A 115 -5.68 6.05 20.45
C VAL A 115 -4.33 6.25 19.75
N VAL A 116 -4.17 5.71 18.53
CA VAL A 116 -2.94 5.89 17.73
C VAL A 116 -2.70 7.36 17.41
N THR A 117 -3.76 8.11 17.11
CA THR A 117 -3.68 9.55 16.85
C THR A 117 -3.20 10.31 18.08
N ALA A 118 -3.79 10.05 19.25
CA ALA A 118 -3.38 10.68 20.50
C ALA A 118 -1.91 10.38 20.82
N PHE A 119 -1.49 9.12 20.68
CA PHE A 119 -0.10 8.72 20.89
C PHE A 119 0.86 9.40 19.91
N THR A 120 0.50 9.49 18.62
CA THR A 120 1.33 10.12 17.59
C THR A 120 1.47 11.62 17.85
N LEU A 121 0.39 12.30 18.22
CA LEU A 121 0.43 13.73 18.56
C LEU A 121 1.27 14.00 19.80
N TYR A 122 1.10 13.19 20.85
CA TYR A 122 1.93 13.28 22.05
C TYR A 122 3.40 13.05 21.70
N SER A 123 3.71 11.97 21.00
CA SER A 123 5.07 11.64 20.59
C SER A 123 5.70 12.78 19.78
N LYS A 124 4.97 13.36 18.81
CA LYS A 124 5.49 14.47 17.99
C LYS A 124 5.66 15.77 18.77
N ALA A 125 4.82 16.02 19.76
CA ALA A 125 4.93 17.20 20.62
C ALA A 125 6.11 17.12 21.60
N THR A 126 6.53 15.91 21.99
CA THR A 126 7.61 15.68 22.95
C THR A 126 8.91 15.15 22.32
N GLU A 127 8.93 14.91 21.00
CA GLU A 127 10.09 14.36 20.30
C GLU A 127 11.25 15.37 20.30
N ASP A 128 12.40 14.96 20.85
CA ASP A 128 13.67 15.63 20.60
C ASP A 128 14.31 14.96 19.38
N THR A 129 14.49 15.73 18.31
CA THR A 129 15.15 15.26 17.10
C THR A 129 16.67 15.28 17.24
N GLY A 130 17.23 15.52 18.43
CA GLY A 130 18.66 15.75 18.62
C GLY A 130 19.07 17.20 18.46
N PHE A 131 18.14 18.12 18.28
CA PHE A 131 18.40 19.58 18.19
C PHE A 131 17.71 20.35 19.32
N GLY A 132 17.26 19.64 20.36
CA GLY A 132 16.52 20.18 21.48
C GLY A 132 15.01 20.01 21.31
N PRO A 133 14.25 19.93 22.41
CA PRO A 133 12.79 19.83 22.37
C PRO A 133 12.19 21.04 21.65
N GLY A 134 11.24 20.81 20.75
CA GLY A 134 10.55 21.88 20.04
C GLY A 134 11.19 22.30 18.71
N ASN A 135 12.35 21.74 18.33
CA ASN A 135 13.06 22.09 17.10
C ASN A 135 12.90 21.00 16.03
N ASP A 136 12.43 21.38 14.84
CA ASP A 136 12.37 20.51 13.67
C ASP A 136 13.55 20.79 12.74
N PHE A 137 14.56 19.91 12.76
CA PHE A 137 15.76 20.06 11.95
C PHE A 137 15.52 19.97 10.44
N GLN A 138 14.45 19.29 9.99
CA GLN A 138 14.19 19.12 8.55
C GLN A 138 13.74 20.43 7.92
N THR A 139 12.97 21.23 8.66
CA THR A 139 12.40 22.50 8.21
C THR A 139 13.16 23.70 8.76
N PHE A 140 13.99 23.52 9.79
CA PHE A 140 14.56 24.58 10.61
C PHE A 140 13.51 25.52 11.20
N GLU A 141 12.35 24.97 11.54
CA GLU A 141 11.24 25.66 12.20
C GLU A 141 10.91 25.02 13.55
N SER A 142 10.00 25.65 14.28
CA SER A 142 9.42 25.06 15.48
C SER A 142 8.57 23.82 15.15
N SER A 143 8.74 22.75 15.93
CA SER A 143 7.98 21.50 15.79
C SER A 143 6.48 21.69 16.02
N TYR A 144 6.04 22.78 16.67
CA TYR A 144 4.62 23.11 16.81
C TYR A 144 3.87 23.15 15.48
N TRP A 145 4.52 23.64 14.41
CA TRP A 145 3.92 23.65 13.06
C TRP A 145 3.69 22.23 12.54
N ARG A 146 4.67 21.34 12.74
CA ARG A 146 4.55 19.92 12.38
C ARG A 146 3.45 19.24 13.18
N VAL A 147 3.36 19.48 14.49
CA VAL A 147 2.29 18.93 15.33
C VAL A 147 0.91 19.37 14.82
N GLY A 148 0.75 20.66 14.48
CA GLY A 148 -0.49 21.17 13.91
C GLY A 148 -0.85 20.50 12.58
N ILE A 149 0.13 20.30 11.70
CA ILE A 149 -0.06 19.61 10.42
C ILE A 149 -0.43 18.12 10.64
N VAL A 150 0.26 17.42 11.54
CA VAL A 150 -0.07 16.04 11.90
C VAL A 150 -1.51 15.96 12.39
N ALA A 151 -1.96 16.90 13.23
CA ALA A 151 -3.35 16.94 13.69
C ALA A 151 -4.34 17.10 12.52
N ILE A 152 -4.05 17.99 11.56
CA ILE A 152 -4.87 18.17 10.36
C ILE A 152 -4.94 16.88 9.53
N VAL A 153 -3.80 16.24 9.27
CA VAL A 153 -3.73 14.96 8.53
C VAL A 153 -4.57 13.90 9.25
N LYS A 154 -4.42 13.76 10.56
CA LYS A 154 -5.17 12.77 11.35
C LYS A 154 -6.67 13.02 11.37
N LEU A 155 -7.10 14.28 11.33
CA LEU A 155 -8.51 14.66 11.20
C LEU A 155 -9.06 14.30 9.80
N ILE A 156 -8.30 14.54 8.73
CA ILE A 156 -8.68 14.12 7.36
C ILE A 156 -8.84 12.60 7.31
N GLU A 157 -7.88 11.87 7.86
CA GLU A 157 -7.91 10.40 7.94
C GLU A 157 -9.12 9.88 8.73
N LEU A 158 -9.40 10.47 9.89
CA LEU A 158 -10.59 10.14 10.68
C LEU A 158 -11.88 10.43 9.90
N ALA A 159 -11.96 11.56 9.19
CA ALA A 159 -13.12 11.89 8.36
C ALA A 159 -13.34 10.86 7.23
N VAL A 160 -12.26 10.37 6.61
CA VAL A 160 -12.31 9.29 5.61
C VAL A 160 -12.80 8.00 6.25
N MET A 161 -12.29 7.61 7.42
CA MET A 161 -12.72 6.40 8.12
C MET A 161 -14.20 6.47 8.55
N LEU A 162 -14.66 7.61 9.06
CA LEU A 162 -16.07 7.83 9.44
C LEU A 162 -16.99 7.78 8.21
N THR A 163 -16.62 8.46 7.14
CA THR A 163 -17.38 8.47 5.88
C THR A 163 -17.42 7.07 5.26
N GLY A 164 -16.29 6.36 5.28
CA GLY A 164 -16.17 4.98 4.82
C GLY A 164 -17.04 4.03 5.64
N SER A 165 -17.00 4.14 6.97
CA SER A 165 -17.83 3.35 7.89
C SER A 165 -19.32 3.59 7.63
N TRP A 166 -19.73 4.86 7.53
CA TRP A 166 -21.11 5.22 7.23
C TRP A 166 -21.56 4.65 5.89
N TYR A 167 -20.76 4.83 4.83
CA TYR A 167 -21.08 4.30 3.51
C TYR A 167 -21.19 2.78 3.54
N LEU A 168 -20.23 2.09 4.17
CA LEU A 168 -20.22 0.64 4.23
C LEU A 168 -21.44 0.10 5.00
N ARG A 169 -21.71 0.67 6.18
CA ARG A 169 -22.78 0.21 7.06
C ARG A 169 -24.17 0.53 6.53
N PHE A 170 -24.39 1.71 5.96
CA PHE A 170 -25.75 2.17 5.63
C PHE A 170 -26.10 2.09 4.15
N LYS A 171 -25.11 2.09 3.25
CA LYS A 171 -25.33 2.02 1.80
C LYS A 171 -24.84 0.72 1.19
N PHE A 172 -23.60 0.32 1.46
CA PHE A 172 -23.00 -0.87 0.84
C PHE A 172 -23.67 -2.15 1.33
N SER A 173 -23.89 -2.31 2.64
CA SER A 173 -24.51 -3.49 3.26
C SER A 173 -25.90 -3.84 2.72
N LYS A 174 -26.64 -2.85 2.21
CA LYS A 174 -27.99 -2.98 1.67
C LYS A 174 -28.01 -3.39 0.19
N ARG A 175 -26.86 -3.48 -0.46
CA ARG A 175 -26.77 -3.84 -1.87
C ARG A 175 -27.01 -5.33 -2.06
N GLU A 176 -27.82 -5.68 -3.06
CA GLU A 176 -28.09 -7.08 -3.38
C GLU A 176 -26.96 -7.74 -4.20
N ASP A 177 -26.15 -6.92 -4.88
CA ASP A 177 -25.09 -7.37 -5.77
C ASP A 177 -23.73 -7.59 -5.08
N ILE A 178 -23.67 -7.53 -3.73
CA ILE A 178 -22.40 -7.62 -2.96
C ILE A 178 -21.65 -8.92 -3.28
N LEU A 179 -22.36 -10.04 -3.24
CA LEU A 179 -21.79 -11.37 -3.46
C LEU A 179 -21.64 -11.67 -4.96
N ASP A 180 -22.63 -11.30 -5.77
CA ASP A 180 -22.66 -11.55 -7.22
C ASP A 180 -21.50 -10.84 -7.93
N ASN A 181 -21.21 -9.61 -7.52
CA ASN A 181 -20.09 -8.85 -8.05
C ASN A 181 -18.78 -9.14 -7.29
N GLU A 182 -18.80 -9.97 -6.25
CA GLU A 182 -17.61 -10.39 -5.50
C GLU A 182 -16.72 -9.23 -5.04
N TYR A 183 -17.32 -8.24 -4.37
CA TYR A 183 -16.58 -7.09 -3.83
C TYR A 183 -15.50 -7.51 -2.83
N TRP A 184 -15.78 -8.53 -2.01
CA TRP A 184 -14.83 -9.13 -1.08
C TRP A 184 -13.55 -9.63 -1.76
N MET A 185 -13.63 -10.23 -2.95
CA MET A 185 -12.46 -10.74 -3.68
C MET A 185 -11.59 -9.60 -4.18
N ASP A 186 -12.20 -8.49 -4.59
CA ASP A 186 -11.44 -7.32 -5.04
C ASP A 186 -10.85 -6.55 -3.86
N ALA A 187 -11.51 -6.57 -2.69
CA ALA A 187 -10.92 -6.07 -1.46
C ALA A 187 -9.69 -6.88 -1.03
N ILE A 188 -9.75 -8.21 -1.14
CA ILE A 188 -8.57 -9.08 -0.89
C ILE A 188 -7.44 -8.76 -1.87
N LYS A 189 -7.73 -8.48 -3.15
CA LYS A 189 -6.69 -8.03 -4.10
C LYS A 189 -6.09 -6.70 -3.66
N GLY A 190 -6.90 -5.73 -3.25
CA GLY A 190 -6.39 -4.46 -2.72
C GLY A 190 -5.46 -4.68 -1.53
N LEU A 191 -5.87 -5.47 -0.54
CA LEU A 191 -5.03 -5.81 0.61
C LEU A 191 -3.75 -6.57 0.21
N SER A 192 -3.86 -7.53 -0.72
CA SER A 192 -2.69 -8.26 -1.24
C SER A 192 -1.70 -7.31 -1.93
N TYR A 193 -2.20 -6.32 -2.66
CA TYR A 193 -1.37 -5.29 -3.30
C TYR A 193 -0.60 -4.47 -2.26
N ILE A 194 -1.27 -4.02 -1.20
CA ILE A 194 -0.62 -3.33 -0.08
C ILE A 194 0.49 -4.22 0.50
N VAL A 195 0.18 -5.47 0.85
CA VAL A 195 1.16 -6.41 1.42
C VAL A 195 2.35 -6.62 0.49
N PHE A 196 2.12 -6.87 -0.80
CA PHE A 196 3.22 -7.10 -1.74
C PHE A 196 4.12 -5.89 -1.93
N LEU A 197 3.55 -4.67 -2.02
CA LEU A 197 4.38 -3.46 -2.11
C LEU A 197 5.25 -3.30 -0.86
N TYR A 198 4.69 -3.48 0.34
CA TYR A 198 5.47 -3.35 1.58
C TYR A 198 6.51 -4.46 1.77
N LEU A 199 6.26 -5.68 1.26
CA LEU A 199 7.30 -6.72 1.22
C LEU A 199 8.47 -6.32 0.32
N VAL A 200 8.20 -5.73 -0.85
CA VAL A 200 9.25 -5.24 -1.74
C VAL A 200 10.01 -4.07 -1.10
N ILE A 201 9.32 -3.13 -0.48
CA ILE A 201 9.94 -2.02 0.25
C ILE A 201 10.85 -2.55 1.36
N GLY A 202 10.34 -3.45 2.21
CA GLY A 202 11.10 -4.02 3.31
C GLY A 202 12.36 -4.75 2.83
N ALA A 203 12.24 -5.57 1.78
CA ALA A 203 13.37 -6.29 1.21
C ALA A 203 14.41 -5.34 0.58
N LEU A 204 13.97 -4.41 -0.27
CA LEU A 204 14.89 -3.54 -1.00
C LEU A 204 15.50 -2.44 -0.13
N LYS A 205 14.75 -1.85 0.82
CA LYS A 205 15.32 -0.91 1.81
C LYS A 205 16.44 -1.56 2.58
N THR A 206 16.31 -2.85 2.88
CA THR A 206 17.29 -3.57 3.66
C THR A 206 18.56 -3.89 2.86
N ILE A 207 18.46 -4.13 1.55
CA ILE A 207 19.60 -4.51 0.70
C ILE A 207 20.29 -3.28 0.09
N PHE A 208 19.50 -2.33 -0.40
CA PHE A 208 19.92 -1.20 -1.23
C PHE A 208 19.59 0.17 -0.62
N GLY A 209 19.14 0.20 0.64
CA GLY A 209 18.81 1.46 1.29
C GLY A 209 20.04 2.36 1.36
N ARG A 210 19.92 3.59 0.92
CA ARG A 210 20.99 4.59 0.93
C ARG A 210 20.61 5.81 1.78
N PRO A 211 21.58 6.67 2.14
CA PRO A 211 21.31 7.83 2.97
C PRO A 211 20.51 8.90 2.24
N PHE A 212 19.61 9.55 2.97
CA PHE A 212 18.90 10.74 2.51
C PHE A 212 19.86 11.92 2.28
N LEU A 213 19.51 12.86 1.39
CA LEU A 213 20.37 14.01 1.10
C LEU A 213 20.74 14.79 2.38
N TYR A 214 19.80 15.02 3.30
CA TYR A 214 20.12 15.77 4.52
C TYR A 214 21.20 15.10 5.40
N SER A 215 21.43 13.79 5.25
CA SER A 215 22.56 13.09 5.88
C SER A 215 23.84 13.24 5.09
N ASN A 216 23.77 13.33 3.75
CA ASN A 216 24.94 13.56 2.90
C ASN A 216 25.48 14.99 2.98
N VAL A 217 24.65 15.95 3.39
CA VAL A 217 25.04 17.36 3.62
C VAL A 217 24.84 17.77 5.08
N PHE A 218 24.91 16.82 6.01
CA PHE A 218 24.63 17.04 7.42
C PHE A 218 25.53 18.10 8.07
N GLU A 219 26.80 18.18 7.70
CA GLU A 219 27.72 19.21 8.22
C GLU A 219 27.27 20.63 7.88
N ASP A 220 26.67 20.85 6.71
CA ASP A 220 26.11 22.14 6.34
C ASP A 220 24.79 22.41 7.08
N MET A 221 23.99 21.35 7.32
CA MET A 221 22.80 21.42 8.16
C MET A 221 23.14 21.81 9.61
N LEU A 222 24.25 21.29 10.14
CA LEU A 222 24.73 21.64 11.49
C LEU A 222 25.08 23.13 11.58
N LYS A 223 25.81 23.67 10.59
CA LYS A 223 26.12 25.11 10.53
C LYS A 223 24.86 25.97 10.50
N GLU A 224 23.80 25.51 9.81
CA GLU A 224 22.52 26.22 9.77
C GLU A 224 21.78 26.15 11.12
N ALA A 225 21.81 25.00 11.80
CA ALA A 225 21.26 24.85 13.15
C ALA A 225 21.99 25.75 14.16
N GLU A 226 23.32 25.81 14.10
CA GLU A 226 24.15 26.66 14.97
C GLU A 226 23.82 28.16 14.80
N LYS A 227 23.55 28.62 13.56
CA LYS A 227 23.09 30.00 13.31
C LYS A 227 21.76 30.33 14.01
N LYS A 228 20.94 29.32 14.30
CA LYS A 228 19.68 29.44 15.06
C LYS A 228 19.88 29.25 16.58
N GLY A 229 21.11 29.03 17.03
CA GLY A 229 21.44 28.75 18.42
C GLY A 229 21.06 27.35 18.87
N TRP A 230 20.89 26.40 17.94
CA TRP A 230 20.57 25.01 18.25
C TRP A 230 21.84 24.19 18.42
N THR A 231 21.85 23.33 19.44
CA THR A 231 22.98 22.44 19.72
C THR A 231 22.60 21.01 19.39
N TYR A 232 23.35 20.37 18.50
CA TYR A 232 23.14 18.97 18.15
C TYR A 232 23.61 18.01 19.25
N ASN A 233 22.75 17.07 19.64
CA ASN A 233 22.99 16.02 20.62
C ASN A 233 22.78 14.63 19.97
N PRO A 234 23.86 13.91 19.60
CA PRO A 234 23.75 12.60 18.96
C PRO A 234 23.19 11.51 19.88
N LYS A 235 23.11 11.73 21.20
CA LYS A 235 22.50 10.77 22.14
C LYS A 235 21.00 10.61 21.93
N GLU A 236 20.34 11.63 21.39
CA GLU A 236 18.90 11.56 21.11
C GLU A 236 18.62 10.96 19.74
N ARG A 237 19.41 11.31 18.72
CA ARG A 237 19.30 10.76 17.36
C ARG A 237 20.54 11.03 16.52
N TYR A 238 21.00 10.03 15.78
CA TYR A 238 22.11 10.14 14.83
C TYR A 238 21.64 10.53 13.43
N TRP A 239 21.76 11.78 13.01
CA TRP A 239 21.42 12.17 11.63
C TRP A 239 22.58 12.08 10.65
N GLY A 240 23.82 12.24 11.13
CA GLY A 240 25.05 12.01 10.39
C GLY A 240 25.72 10.69 10.76
N THR A 241 26.98 10.55 10.37
CA THR A 241 27.81 9.37 10.64
C THR A 241 28.97 9.67 11.59
N GLY A 242 29.72 8.64 11.97
CA GLY A 242 30.94 8.75 12.77
C GLY A 242 30.68 8.75 14.29
N PRO A 243 31.75 8.74 15.13
CA PRO A 243 31.63 8.56 16.57
C PRO A 243 30.79 9.61 17.31
N ASP A 244 30.68 10.81 16.74
CA ASP A 244 29.89 11.93 17.26
C ASP A 244 28.63 12.22 16.43
N GLY A 245 28.39 11.43 15.37
CA GLY A 245 27.24 11.56 14.49
C GLY A 245 27.17 12.88 13.72
N LYS A 246 28.29 13.61 13.57
CA LYS A 246 28.35 14.95 12.95
C LYS A 246 28.86 14.95 11.51
N THR A 247 29.40 13.84 11.04
CA THR A 247 29.99 13.76 9.69
C THR A 247 28.93 13.47 8.63
N ASN A 248 29.18 13.93 7.40
CA ASN A 248 28.34 13.58 6.28
C ASN A 248 28.34 12.07 6.01
N ALA A 249 27.15 11.50 5.83
CA ALA A 249 27.02 10.16 5.29
C ALA A 249 27.54 10.12 3.85
N THR A 250 28.19 9.02 3.45
CA THR A 250 28.64 8.84 2.07
C THR A 250 27.45 8.63 1.14
N TYR A 251 27.37 9.40 0.06
CA TYR A 251 26.38 9.19 -0.99
C TYR A 251 26.57 7.81 -1.62
N ARG A 252 25.47 7.11 -1.91
CA ARG A 252 25.48 5.80 -2.56
C ARG A 252 24.52 5.80 -3.72
N GLU A 253 24.85 5.04 -4.75
CA GLU A 253 23.95 4.86 -5.87
C GLU A 253 22.87 3.82 -5.54
N TRP A 254 21.70 3.90 -6.18
CA TRP A 254 20.55 3.03 -5.84
C TRP A 254 20.81 1.53 -6.10
N TRP A 255 21.81 1.20 -6.92
CA TRP A 255 22.20 -0.18 -7.21
C TRP A 255 23.27 -0.72 -6.26
N GLU A 256 23.85 0.12 -5.41
CA GLU A 256 24.89 -0.29 -4.47
C GLU A 256 24.29 -1.01 -3.27
N ILE A 257 24.83 -2.20 -2.98
CA ILE A 257 24.43 -2.95 -1.78
C ILE A 257 24.99 -2.23 -0.55
N ASN A 258 24.14 -1.95 0.43
CA ASN A 258 24.53 -1.25 1.66
C ASN A 258 24.55 -2.18 2.87
N HIS A 259 25.71 -2.81 3.11
CA HIS A 259 26.03 -3.53 4.36
C HIS A 259 24.94 -4.52 4.84
N PHE A 260 24.25 -5.18 3.89
CA PHE A 260 23.05 -5.99 4.17
C PHE A 260 23.22 -6.94 5.37
N LEU A 261 24.31 -7.70 5.43
CA LEU A 261 24.58 -8.66 6.51
C LEU A 261 24.92 -7.97 7.84
N ASP A 262 25.73 -6.91 7.80
CA ASP A 262 26.14 -6.17 8.99
C ASP A 262 24.95 -5.50 9.69
N ASN A 263 23.93 -5.19 8.90
CA ASN A 263 22.74 -4.47 9.32
C ASN A 263 21.57 -5.33 9.78
N ILE A 264 21.67 -6.66 9.67
CA ILE A 264 20.68 -7.59 10.21
C ILE A 264 20.47 -7.36 11.72
N LYS A 265 21.53 -6.97 12.43
CA LYS A 265 21.48 -6.67 13.88
C LYS A 265 20.47 -5.58 14.23
N TYR A 266 20.18 -4.65 13.31
CA TYR A 266 19.25 -3.55 13.53
C TYR A 266 17.79 -3.86 13.15
N TRP A 267 17.48 -5.02 12.55
CA TRP A 267 16.13 -5.32 12.07
C TRP A 267 15.06 -5.35 13.17
N LEU A 268 15.46 -5.74 14.37
CA LEU A 268 14.60 -5.81 15.55
C LEU A 268 14.99 -4.77 16.61
N ASP A 269 15.92 -3.86 16.27
CA ASP A 269 16.34 -2.80 17.16
C ASP A 269 15.56 -1.51 16.88
N PHE A 270 14.54 -1.29 17.71
CA PHE A 270 13.72 -0.09 17.67
C PHE A 270 14.46 1.18 18.13
N ASN A 271 15.68 1.05 18.66
CA ASN A 271 16.55 2.15 19.06
C ASN A 271 17.72 2.38 18.09
N SER A 272 17.74 1.72 16.94
CA SER A 272 18.79 1.87 15.91
C SER A 272 19.13 3.34 15.60
N VAL A 273 18.13 4.22 15.57
CA VAL A 273 18.29 5.68 15.38
C VAL A 273 19.20 6.39 16.39
N LYS A 274 19.49 5.76 17.55
CA LYS A 274 20.34 6.29 18.63
C LYS A 274 21.73 5.64 18.69
N VAL A 275 21.93 4.51 18.02
CA VAL A 275 23.13 3.68 18.17
C VAL A 275 23.85 3.41 16.85
N ASP A 276 23.17 3.65 15.74
CA ASP A 276 23.72 3.49 14.41
C ASP A 276 24.46 4.78 14.00
N ASN A 277 25.78 4.65 13.93
CA ASN A 277 26.71 5.69 13.53
C ASN A 277 27.25 5.50 12.09
N ASP A 278 26.76 4.50 11.36
CA ASP A 278 27.07 4.27 9.94
C ASP A 278 25.97 4.82 9.01
N GLY A 279 24.85 5.27 9.58
CA GLY A 279 23.77 5.95 8.89
C GLY A 279 22.78 5.00 8.22
N TYR A 280 22.87 3.69 8.47
CA TYR A 280 21.99 2.68 7.89
C TYR A 280 20.53 2.79 8.33
N TRP A 281 20.20 3.35 9.49
CA TRP A 281 18.81 3.49 9.90
C TRP A 281 18.06 4.46 8.98
N ASN A 282 18.80 5.38 8.36
CA ASN A 282 18.30 6.49 7.56
C ASN A 282 18.24 6.13 6.06
N ARG A 283 17.33 5.21 5.70
CA ARG A 283 17.21 4.61 4.35
C ARG A 283 16.09 5.18 3.50
N ASP A 284 16.43 5.73 2.35
CA ASP A 284 15.49 6.31 1.39
C ASP A 284 14.96 5.29 0.35
N PHE A 285 15.80 4.45 -0.25
CA PHE A 285 15.45 3.61 -1.40
C PHE A 285 14.87 2.26 -0.98
N PRO A 286 13.74 1.79 -1.55
CA PRO A 286 12.79 2.53 -2.36
C PRO A 286 11.84 3.39 -1.51
N SER A 287 11.20 4.40 -2.12
CA SER A 287 10.32 5.31 -1.39
C SER A 287 9.05 4.65 -0.87
N GLY A 288 8.86 4.69 0.45
CA GLY A 288 7.67 4.20 1.15
C GLY A 288 6.44 5.07 0.91
N HIS A 289 6.60 6.40 0.88
CA HIS A 289 5.52 7.37 0.67
C HIS A 289 4.89 7.25 -0.72
N VAL A 290 5.71 7.05 -1.77
CA VAL A 290 5.21 6.79 -3.13
C VAL A 290 4.39 5.51 -3.16
N MET A 291 4.92 4.42 -2.58
CA MET A 291 4.22 3.14 -2.51
C MET A 291 2.93 3.22 -1.69
N SER A 292 2.93 3.96 -0.58
CA SER A 292 1.75 4.24 0.25
C SER A 292 0.68 4.99 -0.55
N THR A 293 1.09 5.94 -1.38
CA THR A 293 0.18 6.66 -2.29
C THR A 293 -0.47 5.69 -3.29
N PHE A 294 0.31 4.75 -3.82
CA PHE A 294 -0.22 3.66 -4.65
C PHE A 294 -1.08 2.67 -3.87
N CYS A 295 -0.80 2.43 -2.60
CA CYS A 295 -1.63 1.60 -1.76
C CYS A 295 -3.05 2.15 -1.70
N VAL A 296 -3.24 3.47 -1.59
CA VAL A 296 -4.56 4.11 -1.66
C VAL A 296 -5.23 3.91 -3.03
N MET A 297 -4.45 3.84 -4.11
CA MET A 297 -4.98 3.53 -5.44
C MET A 297 -5.54 2.12 -5.57
N SER A 298 -5.21 1.19 -4.65
CA SER A 298 -5.75 -0.17 -4.67
C SER A 298 -7.29 -0.22 -4.53
N ILE A 299 -7.93 0.86 -4.06
CA ILE A 299 -9.40 0.98 -4.08
C ILE A 299 -10.00 0.81 -5.49
N MET A 300 -9.22 1.09 -6.55
CA MET A 300 -9.64 0.90 -7.93
C MET A 300 -10.04 -0.56 -8.24
N PHE A 301 -9.53 -1.55 -7.49
CA PHE A 301 -9.97 -2.94 -7.65
C PHE A 301 -11.47 -3.10 -7.36
N LEU A 302 -12.05 -2.29 -6.48
CA LEU A 302 -13.49 -2.24 -6.23
C LEU A 302 -14.25 -1.56 -7.38
N PHE A 303 -13.61 -0.64 -8.10
CA PHE A 303 -14.23 0.14 -9.17
C PHE A 303 -14.21 -0.59 -10.51
N VAL A 304 -13.15 -1.34 -10.79
CA VAL A 304 -12.84 -1.86 -12.12
C VAL A 304 -13.06 -3.38 -12.17
N GLY A 305 -14.07 -3.79 -12.94
CA GLY A 305 -14.40 -5.19 -13.12
C GLY A 305 -15.36 -5.39 -14.29
N PRO A 306 -14.89 -5.36 -15.54
CA PRO A 306 -15.76 -5.49 -16.72
C PRO A 306 -16.53 -6.82 -16.76
N SER A 307 -15.94 -7.88 -16.20
CA SER A 307 -16.58 -9.19 -16.06
C SER A 307 -17.58 -9.28 -14.91
N LYS A 308 -17.80 -8.18 -14.16
CA LYS A 308 -18.63 -8.09 -12.96
C LYS A 308 -19.75 -7.04 -13.12
N ASN A 309 -20.14 -6.70 -14.35
CA ASN A 309 -21.16 -5.70 -14.68
C ASN A 309 -20.96 -4.31 -14.01
N ARG A 310 -19.74 -4.00 -13.57
CA ARG A 310 -19.44 -2.71 -12.93
C ARG A 310 -19.12 -1.68 -13.99
N LYS A 311 -19.83 -0.54 -13.94
CA LYS A 311 -19.54 0.61 -14.81
C LYS A 311 -18.45 1.49 -14.19
N LEU A 312 -17.42 1.77 -14.97
CA LEU A 312 -16.40 2.78 -14.66
C LEU A 312 -16.95 4.17 -15.01
N THR A 313 -17.40 4.90 -14.00
CA THR A 313 -18.02 6.23 -14.14
C THR A 313 -16.97 7.34 -14.14
N ASN A 314 -17.35 8.53 -14.64
CA ASN A 314 -16.48 9.71 -14.63
C ASN A 314 -16.00 10.06 -13.22
N LYS A 315 -16.85 9.89 -12.18
CA LYS A 315 -16.47 10.15 -10.78
C LYS A 315 -15.34 9.22 -10.30
N LYS A 316 -15.42 7.93 -10.64
CA LYS A 316 -14.38 6.94 -10.30
C LYS A 316 -13.07 7.22 -11.03
N LEU A 317 -13.16 7.62 -12.30
CA LEU A 317 -11.98 8.06 -13.07
C LEU A 317 -11.39 9.34 -12.51
N GLY A 318 -12.22 10.34 -12.19
CA GLY A 318 -11.79 11.60 -11.59
C GLY A 318 -11.02 11.37 -10.29
N PHE A 319 -11.51 10.47 -9.42
CA PHE A 319 -10.76 10.06 -8.24
C PHE A 319 -9.39 9.45 -8.57
N ILE A 320 -9.34 8.50 -9.53
CA ILE A 320 -8.10 7.85 -9.95
C ILE A 320 -7.09 8.87 -10.50
N TYR A 321 -7.52 9.79 -11.37
CA TYR A 321 -6.65 10.80 -11.95
C TYR A 321 -6.25 11.88 -10.95
N PHE A 322 -7.15 12.31 -10.07
CA PHE A 322 -6.80 13.23 -8.99
C PHE A 322 -5.66 12.66 -8.15
N TRP A 323 -5.76 11.38 -7.78
CA TRP A 323 -4.75 10.76 -6.96
C TRP A 323 -3.42 10.54 -7.71
N LEU A 324 -3.46 10.09 -8.96
CA LEU A 324 -2.26 9.84 -9.77
C LEU A 324 -1.57 11.12 -10.25
N ILE A 325 -2.33 12.16 -10.63
CA ILE A 325 -1.76 13.38 -11.23
C ILE A 325 -1.49 14.44 -10.16
N ILE A 326 -2.37 14.59 -9.16
CA ILE A 326 -2.23 15.65 -8.15
C ILE A 326 -1.50 15.12 -6.92
N VAL A 327 -2.06 14.10 -6.27
CA VAL A 327 -1.52 13.62 -4.97
C VAL A 327 -0.15 12.98 -5.14
N LEU A 328 0.00 12.04 -6.07
CA LEU A 328 1.26 11.34 -6.31
C LEU A 328 2.36 12.28 -6.81
N PHE A 329 2.05 13.19 -7.75
CA PHE A 329 3.04 14.17 -8.23
C PHE A 329 3.47 15.10 -7.11
N SER A 330 2.51 15.59 -6.32
CA SER A 330 2.82 16.46 -5.18
C SER A 330 3.61 15.71 -4.11
N MET A 331 3.32 14.43 -3.86
CA MET A 331 4.08 13.60 -2.91
C MET A 331 5.53 13.43 -3.36
N LYS A 332 5.74 13.08 -4.63
CA LYS A 332 7.10 12.93 -5.18
C LYS A 332 7.89 14.23 -5.08
N THR A 333 7.26 15.33 -5.48
CA THR A 333 7.89 16.65 -5.46
C THR A 333 8.22 17.10 -4.04
N SER A 334 7.31 16.89 -3.07
CA SER A 334 7.56 17.26 -1.68
C SER A 334 8.70 16.48 -1.06
N LEU A 335 8.89 15.21 -1.44
CA LEU A 335 9.97 14.39 -0.90
C LEU A 335 11.34 14.82 -1.43
N MET A 336 11.44 15.19 -2.71
CA MET A 336 12.68 15.76 -3.26
C MET A 336 12.98 17.12 -2.62
N VAL A 337 11.98 18.01 -2.53
CA VAL A 337 12.15 19.33 -1.91
C VAL A 337 12.52 19.19 -0.44
N GLY A 338 11.84 18.32 0.30
CA GLY A 338 12.07 18.05 1.73
C GLY A 338 13.38 17.35 2.04
N ARG A 339 14.15 17.00 1.01
CA ARG A 339 15.41 16.29 1.09
C ARG A 339 15.34 14.86 1.58
N THR A 340 14.18 14.24 1.41
CA THR A 340 13.85 12.91 1.92
C THR A 340 13.79 11.84 0.84
N HIS A 341 14.01 12.12 -0.45
CA HIS A 341 14.18 11.05 -1.44
C HIS A 341 14.85 11.54 -2.72
N TRP A 342 15.70 10.71 -3.29
CA TRP A 342 16.21 10.88 -4.65
C TRP A 342 15.14 10.62 -5.68
N LEU A 343 15.27 11.24 -6.86
CA LEU A 343 14.31 11.05 -7.94
C LEU A 343 14.31 9.59 -8.41
N SER A 344 15.46 8.93 -8.46
CA SER A 344 15.50 7.51 -8.84
C SER A 344 14.72 6.61 -7.87
N ASP A 345 14.75 6.87 -6.56
CA ASP A 345 13.94 6.14 -5.57
C ASP A 345 12.44 6.26 -5.86
N LEU A 346 12.02 7.47 -6.20
CA LEU A 346 10.62 7.81 -6.43
C LEU A 346 10.11 7.17 -7.71
N GLU A 347 10.89 7.24 -8.80
CA GLU A 347 10.51 6.67 -10.08
C GLU A 347 10.61 5.14 -10.10
N PHE A 348 11.60 4.56 -9.43
CA PHE A 348 11.67 3.12 -9.23
C PHE A 348 10.42 2.61 -8.50
N SER A 349 10.07 3.26 -7.38
CA SER A 349 8.85 2.93 -6.64
C SER A 349 7.60 3.02 -7.51
N ASN A 350 7.53 4.03 -8.38
CA ASN A 350 6.42 4.22 -9.30
C ASN A 350 6.30 3.04 -10.29
N VAL A 351 7.41 2.68 -10.96
CA VAL A 351 7.45 1.55 -11.92
C VAL A 351 7.03 0.26 -11.24
N VAL A 352 7.63 -0.06 -10.08
CA VAL A 352 7.29 -1.25 -9.31
C VAL A 352 5.81 -1.27 -8.94
N ALA A 353 5.27 -0.17 -8.40
CA ALA A 353 3.87 -0.11 -8.01
C ALA A 353 2.93 -0.45 -9.18
N VAL A 354 3.14 0.16 -10.36
CA VAL A 354 2.29 -0.10 -11.52
C VAL A 354 2.40 -1.55 -12.01
N LEU A 355 3.61 -2.11 -12.06
CA LEU A 355 3.84 -3.49 -12.50
C LEU A 355 3.20 -4.53 -11.57
N PHE A 356 3.01 -4.20 -10.29
CA PHE A 356 2.36 -5.11 -9.34
C PHE A 356 0.83 -5.20 -9.52
N ILE A 357 0.18 -4.23 -10.17
CA ILE A 357 -1.27 -4.27 -10.44
C ILE A 357 -1.69 -5.53 -11.21
N PRO A 358 -1.12 -5.86 -12.39
CA PRO A 358 -1.45 -7.08 -13.11
C PRO A 358 -1.04 -8.34 -12.34
N MET A 359 0.09 -8.32 -11.62
CA MET A 359 0.57 -9.45 -10.82
C MET A 359 -0.43 -9.83 -9.72
N VAL A 360 -0.94 -8.86 -8.96
CA VAL A 360 -1.94 -9.09 -7.91
C VAL A 360 -3.27 -9.55 -8.48
N ASN A 361 -3.67 -9.00 -9.62
CA ASN A 361 -4.85 -9.48 -10.32
C ASN A 361 -4.70 -10.96 -10.72
N TYR A 362 -3.54 -11.36 -11.22
CA TYR A 362 -3.26 -12.75 -11.54
C TYR A 362 -3.27 -13.63 -10.28
N PHE A 363 -2.56 -13.20 -9.22
CA PHE A 363 -2.48 -13.92 -7.96
C PHE A 363 -3.86 -14.12 -7.31
N GLY A 364 -4.66 -13.06 -7.19
CA GLY A 364 -6.00 -13.12 -6.61
C GLY A 364 -6.96 -14.00 -7.43
N ASN A 365 -6.95 -13.86 -8.76
CA ASN A 365 -7.84 -14.65 -9.61
C ASN A 365 -7.42 -16.14 -9.69
N LYS A 366 -6.12 -16.43 -9.68
CA LYS A 366 -5.61 -17.80 -9.81
C LYS A 366 -5.53 -18.51 -8.47
N ASN A 367 -4.87 -17.94 -7.47
CA ASN A 367 -4.52 -18.62 -6.24
C ASN A 367 -5.60 -18.47 -5.17
N VAL A 368 -6.04 -17.24 -4.88
CA VAL A 368 -7.04 -16.99 -3.83
C VAL A 368 -8.39 -17.64 -4.18
N ARG A 369 -8.87 -17.45 -5.41
CA ARG A 369 -10.11 -18.12 -5.88
C ARG A 369 -9.99 -19.64 -5.86
N TYR A 370 -8.85 -20.18 -6.31
CA TYR A 370 -8.61 -21.62 -6.26
C TYR A 370 -8.71 -22.16 -4.84
N LEU A 371 -8.06 -21.51 -3.87
CA LEU A 371 -8.09 -21.94 -2.46
C LEU A 371 -9.51 -21.89 -1.89
N ILE A 372 -10.25 -20.81 -2.15
CA ILE A 372 -11.62 -20.64 -1.64
C ILE A 372 -12.58 -21.66 -2.26
N ASN A 373 -12.47 -21.90 -3.56
CA ASN A 373 -13.35 -22.87 -4.21
C ASN A 373 -13.00 -24.30 -3.81
N ARG A 374 -11.71 -24.62 -3.65
CA ARG A 374 -11.27 -25.88 -3.06
C ARG A 374 -11.83 -26.07 -1.65
N TYR A 375 -11.92 -25.00 -0.86
CA TYR A 375 -12.53 -25.03 0.46
C TYR A 375 -14.06 -25.23 0.39
N LYS A 376 -14.77 -24.47 -0.46
CA LYS A 376 -16.23 -24.57 -0.64
C LYS A 376 -16.66 -25.97 -1.10
N ALA A 377 -15.98 -26.49 -2.12
CA ALA A 377 -16.28 -27.80 -2.68
C ALA A 377 -15.96 -28.95 -1.69
N LYS A 378 -15.14 -28.72 -0.66
CA LYS A 378 -14.93 -29.66 0.44
C LYS A 378 -15.99 -29.56 1.57
N ARG A 379 -16.83 -28.52 1.59
CA ARG A 379 -17.78 -28.23 2.68
C ARG A 379 -19.25 -28.21 2.24
N ASP A 380 -19.65 -29.25 1.55
CA ASP A 380 -21.06 -29.66 1.41
C ASP A 380 -22.01 -28.77 0.60
N MET A 381 -21.52 -27.74 -0.10
CA MET A 381 -22.38 -26.98 -1.03
C MET A 381 -22.36 -27.64 -2.41
N PRO A 382 -23.48 -28.22 -2.88
CA PRO A 382 -23.55 -28.75 -4.23
C PRO A 382 -23.35 -27.60 -5.22
N VAL A 383 -22.42 -27.78 -6.15
CA VAL A 383 -22.11 -26.78 -7.19
C VAL A 383 -22.19 -27.44 -8.56
N ASN A 384 -22.70 -26.71 -9.54
CA ASN A 384 -22.70 -27.18 -10.92
C ASN A 384 -21.29 -27.06 -11.49
N GLY A 385 -20.86 -28.04 -12.28
CA GLY A 385 -19.51 -28.07 -12.82
C GLY A 385 -19.32 -29.09 -13.93
N TYR A 386 -18.11 -29.11 -14.48
CA TYR A 386 -17.76 -29.99 -15.60
C TYR A 386 -16.30 -30.41 -15.51
N VAL A 387 -15.92 -31.36 -16.37
CA VAL A 387 -14.57 -31.91 -16.43
C VAL A 387 -13.97 -31.59 -17.78
N VAL A 388 -12.75 -31.05 -17.78
CA VAL A 388 -11.94 -30.86 -18.99
C VAL A 388 -10.86 -31.92 -18.99
N GLU A 389 -10.89 -32.78 -19.99
CA GLU A 389 -9.94 -33.87 -20.12
C GLU A 389 -8.70 -33.43 -20.91
N ASN A 390 -7.53 -33.89 -20.47
CA ASN A 390 -6.23 -33.70 -21.10
C ASN A 390 -5.56 -35.06 -21.29
N LYS A 391 -4.50 -35.17 -22.11
CA LYS A 391 -3.84 -36.45 -22.42
C LYS A 391 -3.45 -37.32 -21.20
N LYS A 392 -3.07 -36.72 -20.07
CA LYS A 392 -2.60 -37.45 -18.87
C LYS A 392 -3.35 -37.08 -17.58
N SER A 393 -4.34 -36.20 -17.68
CA SER A 393 -5.03 -35.62 -16.51
C SER A 393 -6.41 -35.13 -16.87
N PHE A 394 -7.22 -34.87 -15.86
CA PHE A 394 -8.46 -34.14 -16.00
C PHE A 394 -8.49 -32.98 -15.02
N ASP A 395 -9.11 -31.90 -15.46
CA ASP A 395 -9.32 -30.69 -14.71
C ASP A 395 -10.80 -30.58 -14.36
N LEU A 396 -11.08 -30.23 -13.11
CA LEU A 396 -12.44 -30.20 -12.59
C LEU A 396 -12.83 -28.74 -12.39
N TYR A 397 -13.93 -28.31 -13.00
CA TYR A 397 -14.39 -26.92 -13.07
C TYR A 397 -15.74 -26.74 -12.37
N VAL A 398 -15.93 -25.60 -11.69
CA VAL A 398 -17.25 -25.11 -11.27
C VAL A 398 -17.75 -24.12 -12.30
N LYS A 399 -19.01 -24.26 -12.69
CA LYS A 399 -19.73 -23.29 -13.52
C LYS A 399 -20.21 -22.14 -12.65
N CYS A 400 -19.74 -20.93 -12.90
CA CYS A 400 -20.27 -19.72 -12.26
C CYS A 400 -20.91 -18.80 -13.31
N LYS A 401 -21.85 -17.95 -12.88
CA LYS A 401 -22.67 -17.09 -13.76
C LYS A 401 -21.88 -16.30 -14.82
N ASN A 402 -20.67 -15.86 -14.48
CA ASN A 402 -19.88 -14.96 -15.32
C ASN A 402 -18.57 -15.56 -15.86
N TYR A 403 -18.14 -16.73 -15.36
CA TYR A 403 -16.89 -17.40 -15.74
C TYR A 403 -16.79 -18.77 -15.06
N ASP A 404 -16.11 -19.72 -15.70
CA ASP A 404 -15.86 -21.05 -15.14
C ASP A 404 -14.56 -21.07 -14.32
N ILE A 405 -14.52 -21.88 -13.27
CA ILE A 405 -13.40 -21.89 -12.33
C ILE A 405 -12.84 -23.29 -12.13
N LYS A 406 -11.56 -23.46 -12.47
CA LYS A 406 -10.81 -24.70 -12.20
C LYS A 406 -10.59 -24.89 -10.70
N ILE A 407 -11.06 -26.01 -10.15
CA ILE A 407 -10.91 -26.40 -8.73
C ILE A 407 -9.62 -27.17 -8.49
N CYS A 408 -9.29 -28.13 -9.37
CA CYS A 408 -8.13 -28.99 -9.20
C CYS A 408 -7.80 -29.73 -10.51
N SER A 409 -6.55 -30.18 -10.62
CA SER A 409 -6.11 -31.08 -11.70
C SER A 409 -5.78 -32.44 -11.10
N PHE A 410 -6.22 -33.52 -11.73
CA PHE A 410 -5.93 -34.88 -11.29
C PHE A 410 -5.30 -35.65 -12.44
N ARG A 411 -4.14 -36.29 -12.20
CA ARG A 411 -3.62 -37.27 -13.15
C ARG A 411 -4.56 -38.46 -13.24
N TYR A 412 -4.63 -39.12 -14.39
CA TYR A 412 -5.41 -40.35 -14.51
C TYR A 412 -4.89 -41.44 -13.56
N GLY A 413 -5.77 -42.35 -13.17
CA GLY A 413 -5.42 -43.60 -12.50
C GLY A 413 -5.65 -44.78 -13.45
N LYS A 414 -5.52 -46.00 -12.96
CA LYS A 414 -5.80 -47.22 -13.74
C LYS A 414 -7.21 -47.23 -14.35
N ASN A 415 -8.21 -46.71 -13.62
CA ASN A 415 -9.56 -46.50 -14.13
C ASN A 415 -9.87 -44.99 -14.17
N LYS A 416 -9.93 -44.44 -15.38
CA LYS A 416 -10.13 -43.01 -15.65
C LYS A 416 -11.50 -42.55 -15.15
N ASP A 417 -12.57 -43.20 -15.59
CA ASP A 417 -13.95 -42.75 -15.37
C ASP A 417 -14.34 -42.87 -13.89
N GLN A 418 -13.95 -43.98 -13.25
CA GLN A 418 -14.16 -44.16 -11.82
C GLN A 418 -13.44 -43.09 -10.99
N LYS A 419 -12.25 -42.65 -11.43
CA LYS A 419 -11.50 -41.58 -10.74
C LYS A 419 -12.18 -40.23 -10.94
N ILE A 420 -12.72 -39.95 -12.12
CA ILE A 420 -13.48 -38.73 -12.40
C ILE A 420 -14.73 -38.67 -11.52
N GLU A 421 -15.54 -39.73 -11.52
CA GLU A 421 -16.77 -39.82 -10.70
C GLU A 421 -16.48 -39.70 -9.20
N LYS A 422 -15.45 -40.40 -8.71
CA LYS A 422 -15.01 -40.29 -7.32
C LYS A 422 -14.64 -38.86 -6.95
N LYS A 423 -14.03 -38.10 -7.87
CA LYS A 423 -13.68 -36.70 -7.62
C LYS A 423 -14.90 -35.78 -7.72
N LEU A 424 -15.77 -35.94 -8.71
CA LEU A 424 -17.02 -35.18 -8.78
C LEU A 424 -17.85 -35.36 -7.50
N SER A 425 -18.00 -36.60 -7.02
CA SER A 425 -18.67 -36.91 -5.75
C SER A 425 -17.97 -36.32 -4.54
N GLN A 426 -16.63 -36.48 -4.43
CA GLN A 426 -15.84 -35.90 -3.32
C GLN A 426 -15.99 -34.38 -3.21
N TYR A 427 -16.14 -33.69 -4.35
CA TYR A 427 -16.30 -32.24 -4.41
C TYR A 427 -17.77 -31.79 -4.54
N LYS A 428 -18.73 -32.73 -4.42
CA LYS A 428 -20.18 -32.52 -4.58
C LYS A 428 -20.54 -31.69 -5.81
N ILE A 429 -19.93 -32.03 -6.94
CA ILE A 429 -20.20 -31.36 -8.20
C ILE A 429 -21.28 -32.09 -8.96
N ASN A 430 -22.37 -31.39 -9.23
CA ASN A 430 -23.36 -31.82 -10.19
C ASN A 430 -22.77 -31.58 -11.57
N LYS A 431 -22.47 -32.67 -12.30
CA LYS A 431 -21.94 -32.61 -13.66
C LYS A 431 -23.03 -32.04 -14.57
N VAL A 432 -22.75 -30.94 -15.27
CA VAL A 432 -23.67 -30.27 -16.21
C VAL A 432 -23.08 -30.24 -17.61
#